data_AF-A0A7U9R006-F1
#
_entry.id   AF-A0A7U9R006-F1
#
_cell.length_a   1.000
_cell.length_b   1.000
_cell.length_c   1.000
_cell.angle_alpha   90.00
_cell.angle_beta   90.00
_cell.angle_gamma   90.00
#
_symmetry.space_group_name_H-M   'P 1'
#
loop_
_entity.id
_entity.type
_entity.pdbx_description
1 polymer ?
#
loop_
_entity_poly.entity_id
_entity_poly.type
_entity_poly.pdbx_seq_one_letter_code
_entity_poly.pdbx_strand_id
1 'polypeptide(L)'
;MIDKYMQAGMNYFDTAYIYHGGKSEAAAREALVKRYPRDSFMLATKLPAWEIKKADDVERLFNEQLNRAGVDYFEFCVFHGIT
;
A
#
# COMPACT_ATOMS: atom_id res chain seq x y z
N MET A 1 3.23 -9.82 -14.43
CA MET A 1 3.86 -8.47 -14.44
C MET A 1 4.84 -8.36 -13.29
N ILE A 2 4.39 -8.51 -12.04
CA ILE A 2 5.25 -8.42 -10.83
C ILE A 2 6.49 -9.31 -10.92
N ASP A 3 6.34 -10.58 -11.32
CA ASP A 3 7.48 -11.50 -11.33
C ASP A 3 8.58 -11.09 -12.30
N LYS A 4 8.19 -10.62 -13.49
CA LYS A 4 9.15 -10.10 -14.47
C LYS A 4 9.82 -8.82 -13.98
N TYR A 5 9.09 -7.97 -13.26
CA TYR A 5 9.63 -6.75 -12.66
C TYR A 5 10.65 -7.07 -11.56
N MET A 6 10.33 -8.01 -10.67
CA MET A 6 11.24 -8.51 -9.63
C MET A 6 12.47 -9.19 -10.23
N GLN A 7 12.30 -10.04 -11.25
CA GLN A 7 13.42 -10.70 -11.96
C GLN A 7 14.34 -9.72 -12.67
N ALA A 8 13.83 -8.55 -13.08
CA ALA A 8 14.63 -7.48 -13.66
C ALA A 8 15.41 -6.66 -12.61
N GLY A 9 15.38 -7.06 -11.33
CA GLY A 9 16.08 -6.39 -10.24
C GLY A 9 15.39 -5.13 -9.72
N MET A 10 14.13 -4.89 -10.12
CA MET A 10 13.34 -3.78 -9.62
C MET A 10 12.52 -4.20 -8.39
N ASN A 11 12.26 -3.27 -7.48
CA ASN A 11 11.69 -3.63 -6.17
C ASN A 11 10.72 -2.61 -5.56
N TYR A 12 10.32 -1.55 -6.28
CA TYR A 12 9.39 -0.54 -5.76
C TYR A 12 7.97 -0.74 -6.30
N PHE A 13 6.99 -0.76 -5.40
CA PHE A 13 5.58 -0.90 -5.73
C PHE A 13 4.75 0.19 -5.05
N ASP A 14 3.72 0.63 -5.75
CA ASP A 14 2.85 1.72 -5.32
C ASP A 14 1.38 1.28 -5.35
N THR A 15 0.65 1.63 -4.29
CA THR A 15 -0.79 1.47 -4.18
C THR A 15 -1.41 2.71 -3.53
N ALA A 16 -2.72 2.72 -3.32
CA ALA A 16 -3.42 3.78 -2.61
C ALA A 16 -4.77 3.28 -2.08
N TYR A 17 -5.25 3.91 -1.01
CA TYR A 17 -6.50 3.56 -0.35
C TYR A 17 -7.72 3.44 -1.28
N ILE A 18 -7.79 4.29 -2.33
CA ILE A 18 -8.95 4.37 -3.24
C ILE A 18 -8.74 3.64 -4.57
N TYR A 19 -7.51 3.26 -4.92
CA TYR A 19 -7.22 2.69 -6.24
C TYR A 19 -8.04 1.43 -6.51
N HIS A 20 -8.60 1.35 -7.72
CA HIS A 20 -9.50 0.28 -8.16
C HIS A 20 -10.69 0.05 -7.21
N GLY A 21 -11.30 1.14 -6.72
CA GLY A 21 -12.43 1.08 -5.79
C GLY A 21 -12.03 0.49 -4.43
N GLY A 22 -10.82 0.81 -3.97
CA GLY A 22 -10.26 0.33 -2.70
C GLY A 22 -9.74 -1.11 -2.71
N LYS A 23 -9.57 -1.71 -3.90
CA LYS A 23 -9.12 -3.12 -4.04
C LYS A 23 -7.63 -3.26 -4.34
N SER A 24 -6.92 -2.17 -4.64
CA SER A 24 -5.52 -2.23 -5.05
C SER A 24 -4.59 -2.80 -3.96
N GLU A 25 -4.81 -2.46 -2.70
CA GLU A 25 -4.00 -2.96 -1.57
C GLU A 25 -4.14 -4.48 -1.39
N ALA A 26 -5.37 -4.99 -1.46
CA ALA A 26 -5.64 -6.44 -1.44
C ALA A 26 -5.04 -7.15 -2.67
N ALA A 27 -5.07 -6.52 -3.85
CA ALA A 27 -4.42 -7.07 -5.03
C ALA A 27 -2.89 -7.13 -4.86
N ALA A 28 -2.28 -6.10 -4.27
CA ALA A 28 -0.85 -6.11 -3.94
C ALA A 28 -0.52 -7.22 -2.93
N ARG A 29 -1.38 -7.46 -1.94
CA ARG A 29 -1.23 -8.59 -1.00
C ARG A 29 -1.10 -9.93 -1.72
N GLU A 30 -2.05 -10.24 -2.60
CA GLU A 30 -2.08 -11.53 -3.31
C GLU A 30 -0.94 -11.67 -4.33
N ALA A 31 -0.64 -10.60 -5.07
CA ALA A 31 0.28 -10.65 -6.19
C ALA A 31 1.75 -10.42 -5.82
N LEU A 32 2.03 -9.77 -4.69
CA LEU A 32 3.37 -9.41 -4.23
C LEU A 32 3.66 -9.96 -2.83
N VAL A 33 2.91 -9.51 -1.81
CA VAL A 33 3.27 -9.71 -0.40
C VAL A 33 3.30 -11.19 -0.01
N LYS A 34 2.32 -11.98 -0.47
CA LYS A 34 2.29 -13.44 -0.21
C LYS A 34 3.37 -14.23 -0.96
N ARG A 35 4.03 -13.63 -1.95
CA ARG A 35 4.84 -14.33 -2.95
C ARG A 35 6.33 -14.02 -2.83
N TYR A 36 6.70 -12.93 -2.16
CA TYR A 36 8.06 -12.48 -2.03
C TYR A 36 8.39 -12.16 -0.56
N PRO A 37 9.64 -12.40 -0.10
CA PRO A 37 10.08 -11.97 1.23
C PRO A 37 9.86 -10.47 1.44
N ARG A 38 9.42 -10.06 2.64
CA ARG A 38 9.04 -8.68 2.92
C ARG A 38 10.18 -7.68 2.69
N ASP A 39 11.41 -8.09 2.95
CA ASP A 39 12.63 -7.31 2.80
C ASP A 39 13.14 -7.24 1.35
N SER A 40 12.53 -7.98 0.41
CA SER A 40 12.91 -7.99 -1.00
C SER A 40 12.26 -6.89 -1.84
N PHE A 41 11.29 -6.15 -1.29
CA PHE A 41 10.57 -5.09 -1.99
C PHE A 41 10.19 -3.93 -1.08
N MET A 42 9.94 -2.78 -1.70
CA MET A 42 9.37 -1.58 -1.10
C MET A 42 7.92 -1.44 -1.54
N LEU A 43 7.02 -1.18 -0.60
CA LEU A 43 5.61 -0.92 -0.85
C LEU A 43 5.22 0.45 -0.29
N ALA A 44 4.77 1.31 -1.20
CA ALA A 44 4.22 2.61 -0.87
C ALA A 44 2.69 2.60 -0.91
N THR A 45 2.05 3.35 -0.03
CA THR A 45 0.62 3.63 -0.11
C THR A 45 0.32 5.12 0.03
N LYS A 46 -0.93 5.49 -0.24
CA LYS A 46 -1.41 6.87 -0.13
C LYS A 46 -2.60 6.93 0.81
N LEU A 47 -2.44 7.68 1.90
CA LEU A 47 -3.46 7.94 2.90
C LEU A 47 -4.48 8.94 2.32
N PRO A 48 -5.79 8.67 2.39
CA PRO A 48 -6.81 9.53 1.78
C PRO A 48 -7.06 10.76 2.68
N ALA A 49 -6.32 11.86 2.44
CA ALA A 49 -6.35 13.03 3.32
C ALA A 49 -7.77 13.62 3.50
N TRP A 50 -8.60 13.55 2.46
CA TRP A 50 -9.98 14.02 2.48
C TRP A 50 -10.91 13.18 3.40
N GLU A 51 -10.56 11.94 3.75
CA GLU A 51 -11.32 11.08 4.66
C GLU A 51 -11.00 11.34 6.14
N ILE A 52 -9.93 12.07 6.45
CA ILE A 52 -9.52 12.38 7.82
C ILE A 52 -10.42 13.50 8.35
N LYS A 53 -11.33 13.19 9.28
CA LYS A 53 -12.24 14.18 9.90
C LYS A 53 -11.83 14.52 11.33
N LYS A 54 -11.11 13.61 11.99
CA LYS A 54 -10.49 13.79 13.32
C LYS A 54 -9.15 13.06 13.39
N ALA A 55 -8.33 13.40 14.40
CA ALA A 55 -6.99 12.83 14.57
C ALA A 55 -6.99 11.28 14.58
N ASP A 56 -7.94 10.66 15.28
CA ASP A 56 -8.06 9.19 15.36
C ASP A 56 -8.29 8.51 13.99
N ASP A 57 -8.80 9.24 12.98
CA ASP A 57 -9.02 8.66 11.66
C ASP A 57 -7.70 8.30 10.97
N VAL A 58 -6.60 9.00 11.30
CA VAL A 58 -5.28 8.70 10.74
C VAL A 58 -4.87 7.28 11.08
N GLU A 59 -4.92 6.93 12.38
CA GLU A 59 -4.56 5.60 12.86
C GLU A 59 -5.52 4.53 12.33
N ARG A 60 -6.83 4.81 12.34
CA ARG A 60 -7.85 3.89 11.80
C ARG A 60 -7.61 3.59 10.32
N LEU A 61 -7.45 4.62 9.49
CA LEU A 61 -7.25 4.49 8.05
C LEU A 61 -5.92 3.79 7.76
N PHE A 62 -4.84 4.18 8.43
CA PHE A 62 -3.53 3.56 8.23
C PHE A 62 -3.53 2.07 8.59
N ASN A 63 -4.12 1.70 9.74
CA ASN A 63 -4.27 0.30 10.13
C ASN A 63 -5.14 -0.50 9.15
N GLU A 64 -6.18 0.12 8.59
CA GLU A 64 -6.98 -0.51 7.53
C GLU A 64 -6.13 -0.82 6.28
N GLN A 65 -5.28 0.12 5.85
CA GLN A 65 -4.37 -0.07 4.72
C GLN A 65 -3.36 -1.19 4.97
N LEU A 66 -2.76 -1.23 6.17
CA LEU A 66 -1.86 -2.31 6.59
C LEU A 66 -2.57 -3.67 6.52
N ASN A 67 -3.78 -3.76 7.08
CA ASN A 67 -4.58 -4.99 7.07
C ASN A 67 -4.95 -5.44 5.65
N ARG A 68 -5.33 -4.52 4.77
CA ARG A 68 -5.67 -4.81 3.37
C ARG A 68 -4.46 -5.31 2.59
N ALA A 69 -3.31 -4.63 2.74
CA ALA A 69 -2.05 -5.00 2.09
C ALA A 69 -1.40 -6.24 2.71
N GLY A 70 -1.75 -6.59 3.95
CA GLY A 70 -1.19 -7.73 4.68
C GLY A 70 0.28 -7.51 5.06
N VAL A 71 0.64 -6.29 5.44
CA VAL A 71 1.99 -5.90 5.88
C VAL A 71 1.92 -5.16 7.22
N ASP A 72 3.00 -5.21 7.97
CA ASP A 72 3.10 -4.49 9.27
C ASP A 72 3.58 -3.04 9.10
N TYR A 73 4.13 -2.70 7.94
CA TYR A 73 4.59 -1.35 7.62
C TYR A 73 4.64 -1.10 6.10
N PHE A 74 4.63 0.17 5.72
CA PHE A 74 4.93 0.66 4.37
C PHE A 74 6.23 1.46 4.39
N GLU A 75 7.06 1.34 3.36
CA GLU A 75 8.28 2.16 3.23
C GLU A 75 7.93 3.63 3.06
N PHE A 76 6.83 3.92 2.37
CA PHE A 76 6.33 5.28 2.20
C PHE A 76 4.81 5.33 2.38
N CYS A 77 4.35 6.25 3.21
CA CYS A 77 2.95 6.60 3.34
C CYS A 77 2.80 8.09 3.02
N VAL A 78 2.14 8.41 1.91
CA VAL A 78 2.01 9.79 1.41
C VAL A 78 0.57 10.24 1.51
N PHE A 79 0.32 11.53 1.76
CA PHE A 79 -1.04 12.06 1.68
C PHE A 79 -1.51 12.13 0.23
N HIS A 80 -2.66 11.53 -0.04
CA HIS A 80 -3.24 11.49 -1.37
C HIS A 80 -3.96 12.80 -1.68
N GLY A 81 -3.69 13.37 -2.86
CA GLY A 81 -4.51 14.41 -3.47
C GLY A 81 -4.72 15.64 -2.59
N ILE A 82 -3.65 16.15 -1.99
CA ILE A 82 -3.69 17.45 -1.30
C ILE A 82 -3.98 18.53 -2.35
N THR A 83 -5.00 19.34 -2.09
CA THR A 83 -5.41 20.50 -2.89
C THR A 83 -5.44 21.75 -2.05
#